data_AF-A0A954PNT5-F1
#
_entry.id   AF-A0A954PNT5-F1
#
_cell.length_a   1.000
_cell.length_b   1.000
_cell.length_c   1.000
_cell.angle_alpha   90.00
_cell.angle_beta   90.00
_cell.angle_gamma   90.00
#
_symmetry.space_group_name_H-M   'P 1'
#
loop_
_entity.id
_entity.type
_entity.pdbx_description
1 polymer ?
#
loop_
_entity_poly.entity_id
_entity_poly.type
_entity_poly.pdbx_seq_one_letter_code
_entity_poly.pdbx_strand_id
1 'polypeptide(L)'
;MECRLEMPDSSQVSLMFPDKRKQRPRLLYHRHFMLAEFLNQLHVFPVDAAVAREDPSRAEAWQSERSVFERVRDSMSHHVATKFGASSARIERVEHRLPSDDEVFRQRLPLDSPTLYVTLPDALETLPLAPATEEATFSAPSAAIRGSANEELP
;
A
#
# COMPACT_ATOMS: atom_id res chain seq x y z
N MET A 1 -1.29 -8.68 -4.58
CA MET A 1 -2.72 -8.89 -4.23
C MET A 1 -2.85 -10.25 -3.57
N GLU A 2 -3.38 -10.30 -2.36
CA GLU A 2 -3.65 -11.55 -1.64
C GLU A 2 -5.15 -11.88 -1.74
N CYS A 3 -5.47 -13.15 -1.99
CA CYS A 3 -6.83 -13.67 -1.94
C CYS A 3 -6.93 -14.65 -0.78
N ARG A 4 -7.75 -14.33 0.22
CA ARG A 4 -8.10 -15.23 1.32
C ARG A 4 -9.40 -15.95 0.98
N LEU A 5 -9.35 -17.28 1.01
CA LEU A 5 -10.49 -18.14 0.72
C LEU A 5 -10.96 -18.80 2.00
N GLU A 6 -12.26 -18.94 2.13
CA GLU A 6 -12.91 -19.74 3.16
C GLU A 6 -13.55 -20.95 2.48
N MET A 7 -13.08 -22.13 2.85
CA MET A 7 -13.53 -23.39 2.26
C MET A 7 -14.84 -23.86 2.92
N PRO A 8 -15.58 -24.81 2.31
CA PRO A 8 -16.82 -25.35 2.89
C PRO A 8 -16.63 -26.03 4.25
N ASP A 9 -15.42 -26.51 4.55
CA ASP A 9 -15.05 -27.09 5.85
C ASP A 9 -14.58 -26.04 6.86
N SER A 10 -14.80 -24.75 6.58
CA SER A 10 -14.32 -23.60 7.37
C SER A 10 -12.79 -23.45 7.43
N SER A 11 -12.02 -24.22 6.65
CA SER A 11 -10.58 -24.01 6.53
C SER A 11 -10.29 -22.75 5.71
N GLN A 12 -9.17 -22.08 6.02
CA GLN A 12 -8.75 -20.88 5.30
C GLN A 12 -7.54 -21.16 4.43
N VAL A 13 -7.58 -20.65 3.20
CA VAL A 13 -6.48 -20.76 2.23
C VAL A 13 -6.10 -19.37 1.73
N SER A 14 -4.81 -19.03 1.80
CA SER A 14 -4.28 -17.81 1.19
C SER A 14 -3.62 -18.11 -0.16
N LEU A 15 -3.93 -17.28 -1.16
CA LEU A 15 -3.34 -17.30 -2.49
C LEU A 15 -2.77 -15.91 -2.82
N MET A 16 -1.57 -15.88 -3.40
CA MET A 16 -0.96 -14.64 -3.88
C MET A 16 -1.10 -14.51 -5.40
N PHE A 17 -1.49 -13.32 -5.86
CA PHE A 17 -1.54 -12.96 -7.27
C PHE A 17 -0.77 -11.65 -7.53
N PRO A 18 0.09 -11.62 -8.57
CA PRO A 18 0.58 -12.77 -9.33
C PRO A 18 1.63 -13.60 -8.54
N ASP A 19 1.81 -14.88 -8.87
CA ASP A 19 2.82 -15.77 -8.27
C ASP A 19 3.68 -16.42 -9.37
N LYS A 20 4.97 -16.08 -9.39
CA LYS A 20 5.96 -16.52 -10.39
C LYS A 20 6.20 -18.03 -10.41
N ARG A 21 5.94 -18.71 -9.28
CA ARG A 21 6.13 -20.17 -9.14
C ARG A 21 4.90 -20.92 -9.66
N LYS A 22 3.69 -20.41 -9.36
CA LYS A 22 2.43 -21.10 -9.67
C LYS A 22 1.84 -20.75 -11.04
N GLN A 23 2.15 -19.57 -11.59
CA GLN A 23 1.48 -19.06 -12.80
C GLN A 23 2.40 -19.12 -14.02
N ARG A 24 2.62 -20.33 -14.53
CA ARG A 24 3.33 -20.54 -15.82
C ARG A 24 2.35 -21.07 -16.87
N PRO A 25 2.55 -20.79 -18.18
CA PRO A 25 3.64 -20.02 -18.80
C PRO A 25 3.58 -18.51 -18.51
N ARG A 26 4.60 -17.73 -18.94
CA ARG A 26 4.74 -16.29 -18.60
C ARG A 26 3.49 -15.45 -18.92
N LEU A 27 2.74 -15.81 -19.96
CA LEU A 27 1.49 -15.13 -20.30
C LEU A 27 0.42 -15.24 -19.19
N LEU A 28 0.34 -16.38 -18.49
CA LEU A 28 -0.59 -16.57 -17.39
C LEU A 28 -0.22 -15.68 -16.19
N TYR A 29 1.07 -15.61 -15.84
CA TYR A 29 1.56 -14.66 -14.84
C TYR A 29 1.20 -13.23 -15.22
N HIS A 30 1.48 -12.84 -16.46
CA HIS A 30 1.22 -11.50 -16.95
C HIS A 30 -0.26 -11.12 -16.87
N ARG A 31 -1.19 -12.03 -17.20
CA ARG A 31 -2.62 -11.79 -17.04
C ARG A 31 -2.99 -11.48 -15.58
N HIS A 32 -2.49 -12.27 -14.63
CA HIS A 32 -2.78 -12.02 -13.20
C HIS A 32 -2.12 -10.73 -12.70
N PHE A 33 -0.93 -10.40 -13.20
CA PHE A 33 -0.29 -9.11 -12.94
C PHE A 33 -1.18 -7.96 -13.42
N MET A 34 -1.62 -7.99 -14.68
CA MET A 34 -2.47 -6.93 -15.24
C MET A 34 -3.80 -6.78 -14.48
N LEU A 35 -4.40 -7.88 -14.02
CA LEU A 35 -5.63 -7.83 -13.23
C LEU A 35 -5.41 -7.25 -11.82
N ALA A 36 -4.31 -7.62 -11.16
CA ALA A 36 -3.96 -7.07 -9.85
C ALA A 36 -3.67 -5.56 -9.94
N GLU A 37 -2.92 -5.14 -10.97
CA GLU A 37 -2.62 -3.72 -11.22
C GLU A 37 -3.88 -2.94 -11.59
N PHE A 38 -4.74 -3.48 -12.45
CA PHE A 38 -6.00 -2.83 -12.82
C PHE A 38 -6.89 -2.60 -11.59
N LEU A 39 -7.05 -3.62 -10.72
CA LEU A 39 -7.81 -3.46 -9.49
C LEU A 39 -7.18 -2.41 -8.56
N ASN A 40 -5.85 -2.36 -8.47
CA ASN A 40 -5.15 -1.35 -7.67
C ASN A 40 -5.36 0.07 -8.20
N GLN A 41 -5.41 0.27 -9.51
CA GLN A 41 -5.67 1.58 -10.14
C GLN A 41 -7.08 2.10 -9.89
N LEU A 42 -8.06 1.20 -9.72
CA LEU A 42 -9.43 1.58 -9.39
C LEU A 42 -9.59 1.97 -7.92
N HIS A 43 -8.63 1.63 -7.04
CA HIS A 43 -8.78 1.90 -5.62
C HIS A 43 -8.80 3.40 -5.34
N VAL A 44 -9.83 3.83 -4.62
CA VAL A 44 -9.95 5.18 -4.10
C VAL A 44 -9.86 5.10 -2.58
N PHE A 45 -8.98 5.93 -2.01
CA PHE A 45 -8.83 6.02 -0.56
C PHE A 45 -10.11 6.53 0.10
N PRO A 46 -10.51 5.96 1.25
CA PRO A 46 -11.67 6.42 1.98
C PRO A 46 -11.57 7.90 2.36
N VAL A 47 -12.70 8.61 2.30
CA VAL A 47 -12.81 10.00 2.76
C VAL A 47 -12.95 10.00 4.29
N ASP A 48 -12.29 10.96 4.93
CA ASP A 48 -12.38 11.16 6.38
C ASP A 48 -13.82 11.50 6.81
N ALA A 49 -14.25 10.91 7.92
CA ALA A 49 -15.62 11.05 8.40
C ALA A 49 -15.97 12.49 8.84
N ALA A 50 -15.00 13.33 9.24
CA ALA A 50 -15.21 14.75 9.50
C ALA A 50 -15.43 15.51 8.19
N VAL A 51 -14.60 15.25 7.18
CA VAL A 51 -14.73 15.88 5.86
C VAL A 51 -16.05 15.49 5.20
N ALA A 52 -16.47 14.23 5.30
CA ALA A 52 -17.74 13.77 4.76
C ALA A 52 -18.97 14.40 5.44
N ARG A 53 -18.84 14.80 6.72
CA ARG A 53 -19.91 15.52 7.46
C ARG A 53 -19.99 17.00 7.07
N GLU A 54 -18.85 17.62 6.80
CA GLU A 54 -18.77 19.02 6.39
C GLU A 54 -19.19 19.23 4.93
N ASP A 55 -18.84 18.29 4.04
CA ASP A 55 -19.18 18.33 2.63
C ASP A 55 -19.78 16.98 2.14
N PRO A 56 -21.13 16.86 2.21
CA PRO A 56 -21.82 15.66 1.73
C PRO A 56 -21.60 15.38 0.24
N SER A 57 -21.42 16.41 -0.59
CA SER A 57 -21.25 16.24 -2.05
C SER A 57 -19.97 15.49 -2.38
N ARG A 58 -18.90 15.75 -1.61
CA ARG A 58 -17.63 15.04 -1.72
C ARG A 58 -17.75 13.57 -1.30
N ALA A 59 -18.55 13.27 -0.30
CA ALA A 59 -18.83 11.89 0.10
C ALA A 59 -19.60 11.12 -0.99
N GLU A 60 -20.58 11.76 -1.64
CA GLU A 60 -21.33 11.18 -2.75
C GLU A 60 -20.46 10.92 -3.99
N ALA A 61 -19.59 11.88 -4.34
CA ALA A 61 -18.62 11.71 -5.43
C ALA A 61 -17.67 10.54 -5.16
N TRP A 62 -17.11 10.48 -3.95
CA TRP A 62 -16.27 9.37 -3.51
C TRP A 62 -17.01 8.02 -3.57
N GLN A 63 -18.24 7.96 -3.05
CA GLN A 63 -19.04 6.72 -3.07
C GLN A 63 -19.29 6.24 -4.50
N SER A 64 -19.52 7.18 -5.43
CA SER A 64 -19.72 6.88 -6.84
C SER A 64 -18.49 6.25 -7.47
N GLU A 65 -17.30 6.83 -7.24
CA GLU A 65 -16.04 6.28 -7.72
C GLU A 65 -15.72 4.93 -7.07
N ARG A 66 -15.90 4.85 -5.75
CA ARG A 66 -15.65 3.65 -4.94
C ARG A 66 -16.51 2.47 -5.38
N SER A 67 -17.75 2.72 -5.82
CA SER A 67 -18.65 1.67 -6.32
C SER A 67 -18.06 0.91 -7.52
N VAL A 68 -17.22 1.55 -8.34
CA VAL A 68 -16.56 0.90 -9.48
C VAL A 68 -15.53 -0.10 -8.99
N PHE A 69 -14.67 0.30 -8.06
CA PHE A 69 -13.70 -0.58 -7.42
C PHE A 69 -14.37 -1.78 -6.77
N GLU A 70 -15.43 -1.56 -5.98
CA GLU A 70 -16.13 -2.62 -5.26
C GLU A 70 -16.77 -3.62 -6.20
N ARG A 71 -17.47 -3.17 -7.25
CA ARG A 71 -18.05 -4.07 -8.26
C ARG A 71 -17.00 -4.96 -8.92
N VAL A 72 -15.84 -4.40 -9.29
CA VAL A 72 -14.75 -5.17 -9.92
C VAL A 72 -14.12 -6.13 -8.91
N ARG A 73 -13.82 -5.66 -7.69
CA ARG A 73 -13.28 -6.49 -6.60
C ARG A 73 -14.19 -7.67 -6.30
N ASP A 74 -15.49 -7.43 -6.18
CA ASP A 74 -16.47 -8.44 -5.78
C ASP A 74 -16.68 -9.46 -6.92
N SER A 75 -16.68 -9.00 -8.18
CA SER A 75 -16.67 -9.88 -9.34
C SER A 75 -15.43 -10.78 -9.39
N MET A 76 -14.24 -10.22 -9.15
CA MET A 76 -12.99 -10.99 -9.07
C MET A 76 -13.01 -11.97 -7.90
N SER A 77 -13.49 -11.55 -6.72
CA SER A 77 -13.61 -12.38 -5.52
C SER A 77 -14.52 -13.56 -5.78
N HIS A 78 -15.72 -13.32 -6.34
CA HIS A 78 -16.66 -14.36 -6.72
C HIS A 78 -16.05 -15.36 -7.71
N HIS A 79 -15.34 -14.87 -8.74
CA HIS A 79 -14.66 -15.74 -9.70
C HIS A 79 -13.62 -16.64 -9.03
N VAL A 80 -12.81 -16.10 -8.12
CA VAL A 80 -11.82 -16.89 -7.38
C VAL A 80 -12.51 -17.92 -6.48
N ALA A 81 -13.55 -17.53 -5.74
CA ALA A 81 -14.31 -18.47 -4.91
C ALA A 81 -14.86 -19.64 -5.72
N THR A 82 -15.51 -19.35 -6.85
CA THR A 82 -16.05 -20.37 -7.76
C THR A 82 -14.95 -21.27 -8.32
N LYS A 83 -13.83 -20.69 -8.74
CA LYS A 83 -12.71 -21.43 -9.33
C LYS A 83 -12.06 -22.42 -8.36
N PHE A 84 -12.01 -22.08 -7.07
CA PHE A 84 -11.39 -22.92 -6.04
C PHE A 84 -12.40 -23.71 -5.20
N GLY A 85 -13.70 -23.63 -5.50
CA GLY A 85 -14.75 -24.30 -4.73
C GLY A 85 -14.87 -23.79 -3.29
N ALA A 86 -14.49 -22.53 -3.06
CA ALA A 86 -14.57 -21.88 -1.75
C ALA A 86 -15.98 -21.31 -1.50
N SER A 87 -16.40 -21.27 -0.24
CA SER A 87 -17.64 -20.63 0.21
C SER A 87 -17.58 -19.11 0.05
N SER A 88 -16.41 -18.53 0.33
CA SER A 88 -16.18 -17.10 0.19
C SER A 88 -14.73 -16.81 -0.23
N ALA A 89 -14.51 -15.63 -0.81
CA ALA A 89 -13.19 -15.12 -1.11
C ALA A 89 -13.12 -13.62 -0.79
N ARG A 90 -12.01 -13.19 -0.21
CA ARG A 90 -11.69 -11.79 0.06
C ARG A 90 -10.39 -11.44 -0.63
N ILE A 91 -10.38 -10.30 -1.32
CA ILE A 91 -9.18 -9.74 -1.94
C ILE A 91 -8.62 -8.63 -1.06
N GLU A 92 -7.33 -8.72 -0.76
CA GLU A 92 -6.56 -7.73 -0.02
C GLU A 92 -5.46 -7.14 -0.92
N ARG A 93 -5.29 -5.81 -0.82
CA ARG A 93 -4.20 -5.11 -1.49
C ARG A 93 -2.92 -5.39 -0.73
N VAL A 94 -1.85 -5.70 -1.46
CA VAL A 94 -0.54 -5.99 -0.89
C VAL A 94 0.48 -5.19 -1.67
N GLU A 95 1.29 -4.43 -0.95
CA GLU A 95 2.46 -3.75 -1.46
C GLU A 95 3.71 -4.60 -1.20
N HIS A 96 4.59 -4.70 -2.19
CA HIS A 96 5.94 -5.18 -1.96
C HIS A 96 6.85 -3.97 -1.77
N ARG A 97 7.10 -3.59 -0.52
CA ARG A 97 7.89 -2.38 -0.22
C ARG A 97 9.34 -2.57 -0.65
N LEU A 98 10.00 -1.48 -1.02
CA LEU A 98 11.44 -1.51 -1.25
C LEU A 98 12.15 -1.62 0.11
N PRO A 99 13.09 -2.58 0.30
CA PRO A 99 13.91 -2.62 1.50
C PRO A 99 14.88 -1.42 1.53
N SER A 100 15.25 -0.99 2.74
CA SER A 100 16.26 0.05 2.92
C SER A 100 17.66 -0.45 2.62
N ASP A 101 18.61 0.47 2.48
CA ASP A 101 20.03 0.17 2.33
C ASP A 101 20.59 -0.62 3.53
N ASP A 102 20.22 -0.26 4.76
CA ASP A 102 20.61 -1.00 5.97
C ASP A 102 20.08 -2.44 5.96
N GLU A 103 18.81 -2.63 5.59
CA GLU A 103 18.18 -3.95 5.49
C GLU A 103 18.90 -4.84 4.46
N VAL A 104 19.27 -4.28 3.31
CA VAL A 104 19.97 -5.03 2.26
C VAL A 104 21.43 -5.30 2.61
N PHE A 105 22.18 -4.28 3.04
CA PHE A 105 23.63 -4.39 3.18
C PHE A 105 24.07 -4.94 4.53
N ARG A 106 23.42 -4.54 5.63
CA ARG A 106 23.77 -4.99 6.98
C ARG A 106 22.99 -6.23 7.37
N GLN A 107 21.67 -6.20 7.20
CA GLN A 107 20.79 -7.28 7.63
C GLN A 107 20.70 -8.42 6.60
N ARG A 108 21.24 -8.20 5.39
CA ARG A 108 21.25 -9.18 4.28
C ARG A 108 19.84 -9.68 3.94
N LEU A 109 18.84 -8.81 4.08
CA LEU A 109 17.45 -9.14 3.81
C LEU A 109 17.27 -9.47 2.32
N PRO A 110 16.79 -10.68 1.97
CA PRO A 110 16.49 -11.02 0.59
C PRO A 110 15.40 -10.12 0.00
N LEU A 111 15.53 -9.76 -1.28
CA LEU A 111 14.56 -8.90 -1.97
C LEU A 111 13.20 -9.58 -2.20
N ASP A 112 13.09 -10.88 -1.99
CA ASP A 112 11.84 -11.65 -2.06
C ASP A 112 11.38 -12.10 -0.66
N SER A 113 11.94 -11.50 0.40
CA SER A 113 11.54 -11.81 1.77
C SER A 113 10.03 -11.60 1.97
N PRO A 114 9.31 -12.57 2.57
CA PRO A 114 7.89 -12.40 2.91
C PRO A 114 7.60 -11.16 3.76
N THR A 115 8.57 -10.69 4.56
CA THR A 115 8.44 -9.51 5.40
C THR A 115 8.34 -8.18 4.63
N LEU A 116 8.65 -8.19 3.34
CA LEU A 116 8.52 -7.03 2.46
C LEU A 116 7.12 -6.91 1.84
N TYR A 117 6.27 -7.92 2.00
CA TYR A 117 4.90 -7.89 1.50
C TYR A 117 3.96 -7.42 2.60
N VAL A 118 3.48 -6.19 2.47
CA VAL A 118 2.64 -5.50 3.47
C VAL A 118 1.22 -5.39 2.93
N THR A 119 0.24 -5.82 3.72
CA THR A 119 -1.17 -5.61 3.40
C THR A 119 -1.52 -4.14 3.57
N LEU A 120 -2.04 -3.53 2.51
CA LEU A 120 -2.49 -2.13 2.54
C LEU A 120 -3.90 -2.06 3.13
N PRO A 121 -4.14 -1.19 4.12
CA PRO A 121 -5.46 -1.02 4.69
C PRO A 121 -6.42 -0.44 3.65
N ASP A 122 -7.67 -0.90 3.71
CA ASP A 122 -8.77 -0.39 2.88
C ASP A 122 -9.61 0.68 3.59
N ALA A 123 -9.34 0.91 4.88
CA ALA A 123 -9.96 1.93 5.72
C ALA A 123 -8.92 3.00 6.12
N LEU A 124 -9.39 4.22 6.42
CA LEU A 124 -8.55 5.19 7.12
C LEU A 124 -8.27 4.61 8.51
N GLU A 125 -7.08 4.05 8.71
CA GLU A 125 -6.59 3.84 10.06
C GLU A 125 -6.40 5.22 10.69
N THR A 126 -7.12 5.50 11.78
CA THR A 126 -6.71 6.54 12.71
C THR A 126 -5.35 6.12 13.25
N LEU A 127 -4.27 6.57 12.59
CA LEU A 127 -2.94 6.49 13.16
C LEU A 127 -3.03 7.18 14.53
N PRO A 128 -2.70 6.52 15.64
CA PRO A 128 -2.52 7.25 16.88
C PRO A 128 -1.47 8.31 16.59
N LEU A 129 -1.86 9.58 16.69
CA LEU A 129 -0.93 10.69 16.62
C LEU A 129 0.11 10.41 17.69
N ALA A 130 1.29 9.96 17.28
CA ALA A 130 2.41 9.87 18.20
C ALA A 130 2.48 11.26 18.87
N PRO A 131 2.54 11.34 20.21
CA PRO A 131 2.66 12.64 20.85
C PRO A 131 3.84 13.33 20.18
N ALA A 132 3.62 14.54 19.66
CA ALA A 132 4.62 15.30 18.96
C ALA A 132 5.87 15.29 19.82
N THR A 133 6.88 14.51 19.42
CA THR A 133 8.18 14.57 20.07
C THR A 133 8.62 16.01 19.89
N GLU A 134 8.80 16.69 21.02
CA GLU A 134 9.17 18.10 21.12
C GLU A 134 10.14 18.49 20.00
N GLU A 135 9.84 19.64 19.41
CA GLU A 135 10.60 20.33 18.38
C GLU A 135 12.10 20.03 18.49
N ALA A 136 12.61 19.20 17.58
CA ALA A 136 14.02 19.19 17.30
C ALA A 136 14.37 20.57 16.73
N THR A 137 14.78 21.49 17.61
CA THR A 137 15.33 22.78 17.26
C THR A 137 16.44 22.57 16.25
N PHE A 138 16.15 22.85 14.99
CA PHE A 138 17.12 22.88 13.91
C PHE A 138 18.03 24.08 14.17
N SER A 139 19.11 23.85 14.92
CA SER A 139 20.15 24.86 15.12
C SER A 139 20.83 25.09 13.78
N ALA A 140 20.51 26.21 13.14
CA ALA A 140 21.19 26.65 11.93
C ALA A 140 22.72 26.76 12.19
N PRO A 141 23.58 26.34 11.25
CA PRO A 141 25.01 26.55 11.39
C PRO A 141 25.32 28.05 11.34
N SER A 142 25.98 28.55 12.38
CA SER A 142 26.47 29.94 12.49
C SER A 142 27.52 30.20 11.40
N ALA A 143 27.13 30.93 10.36
CA ALA A 143 28.03 31.45 9.35
C ALA A 143 28.76 32.69 9.87
N ALA A 144 29.84 32.48 10.64
CA ALA A 144 30.82 33.52 10.91
C ALA A 144 31.68 33.75 9.66
N ILE A 145 31.23 34.68 8.79
CA ILE A 145 32.05 35.21 7.71
C ILE A 145 33.21 36.00 8.34
N ARG A 146 34.43 35.50 8.15
CA ARG A 146 35.68 36.16 8.54
C ARG A 146 35.84 37.44 7.72
N GLY A 147 35.76 38.60 8.37
CA GLY A 147 36.30 39.84 7.84
C GLY A 147 37.82 39.85 8.00
N SER A 148 38.54 39.59 6.92
CA SER A 148 39.97 39.87 6.85
C SER A 148 40.15 41.35 6.49
N ALA A 149 40.72 42.10 7.43
CA ALA A 149 41.31 43.40 7.19
C ALA A 149 42.68 43.25 6.49
N ASN A 150 42.96 44.13 5.53
CA ASN A 150 44.28 44.61 5.08
C ASN A 150 43.94 45.92 4.34
N GLU A 151 44.10 47.10 4.93
CA GLU A 151 45.35 47.82 5.20
C GLU A 151 46.09 48.21 3.91
N GLU A 152 45.68 49.34 3.33
CA GLU A 152 46.48 50.18 2.44
C GLU A 152 46.09 51.65 2.69
N LEU A 153 47.02 52.45 3.18
CA LEU A 153 47.07 53.91 3.01
C LEU A 153 48.56 54.30 2.92
N PRO A 154 48.88 55.36 2.16
CA PRO A 154 50.14 55.55 1.44
C PRO A 154 51.38 55.85 2.30
#